data_AF-A0A1Q9QUH7-F1
#
_entry.id   AF-A0A1Q9QUH7-F1
#
_cell.length_a   1.000
_cell.length_b   1.000
_cell.length_c   1.000
_cell.angle_alpha   90.00
_cell.angle_beta   90.00
_cell.angle_gamma   90.00
#
_symmetry.space_group_name_H-M   'P 1'
#
loop_
_entity.id
_entity.type
_entity.pdbx_description
1 polymer ?
#
loop_
_entity_poly.entity_id
_entity_poly.type
_entity_poly.pdbx_seq_one_letter_code
_entity_poly.pdbx_strand_id
1 'polypeptide(L)'
;MNNNNKKGRPTLDAAKRRDKPLIIRLSAKEREIIKSKCEEAGYQAAGAFVRDFLIHSKALGKVRIPLTHIQLSLELQRIAGLLNKGEGLEQVIQELFKINNRLLGIGE
;
A
#
# COMPACT_ATOMS: atom_id res chain seq x y z
N MET A 1 -39.69 12.21 24.36
CA MET A 1 -38.23 12.13 24.21
C MET A 1 -37.92 11.10 23.14
N ASN A 2 -37.40 11.50 21.97
CA ASN A 2 -36.82 10.57 20.98
C ASN A 2 -35.75 11.31 20.17
N ASN A 3 -34.48 11.08 20.51
CA ASN A 3 -33.31 11.65 19.83
C ASN A 3 -32.71 10.61 18.87
N ASN A 4 -32.99 10.73 17.58
CA ASN A 4 -32.33 9.94 16.52
C ASN A 4 -31.37 10.82 15.72
N ASN A 5 -30.21 11.14 16.30
CA ASN A 5 -29.11 11.83 15.62
C ASN A 5 -27.95 10.86 15.38
N LYS A 6 -28.15 9.85 14.54
CA LYS A 6 -27.03 9.14 13.89
C LYS A 6 -26.62 9.93 12.66
N LYS A 7 -25.76 10.94 12.86
CA LYS A 7 -25.06 11.62 11.75
C LYS A 7 -24.18 10.60 11.03
N GLY A 8 -24.71 10.02 9.96
CA GLY A 8 -23.92 9.26 9.00
C GLY A 8 -22.78 10.15 8.49
N ARG A 9 -21.58 9.57 8.36
CA ARG A 9 -20.42 10.20 7.73
C ARG A 9 -20.88 10.80 6.39
N PRO A 10 -20.54 12.05 6.03
CA PRO A 10 -20.87 12.57 4.72
C PRO A 10 -20.19 11.66 3.69
N THR A 11 -20.97 10.81 3.02
CA THR A 11 -20.52 10.17 1.80
C THR A 11 -20.41 11.30 0.80
N LEU A 12 -19.19 11.82 0.64
CA LEU A 12 -18.85 12.72 -0.46
C LEU A 12 -19.39 12.06 -1.73
N ASP A 13 -20.44 12.65 -2.32
CA ASP A 13 -21.03 12.19 -3.57
C ASP A 13 -19.92 12.16 -4.62
N ALA A 14 -19.27 11.02 -4.80
CA ALA A 14 -18.17 10.86 -5.76
C ALA A 14 -18.61 11.20 -7.19
N ALA A 15 -19.93 11.18 -7.44
CA ALA A 15 -20.58 11.61 -8.66
C ALA A 15 -20.44 13.13 -8.92
N LYS A 16 -20.45 13.98 -7.88
CA LYS A 16 -20.38 15.45 -8.04
C LYS A 16 -18.97 16.01 -8.30
N ARG A 17 -17.91 15.19 -8.14
CA ARG A 17 -16.51 15.60 -8.37
C ARG A 17 -15.87 15.03 -9.64
N ARG A 18 -16.60 14.21 -10.41
CA ARG A 18 -16.07 13.68 -11.67
C ARG A 18 -16.48 14.64 -12.78
N ASP A 19 -15.51 15.39 -13.30
CA ASP A 19 -15.68 16.08 -14.59
C ASP A 19 -16.11 15.10 -15.68
N LYS A 20 -16.66 15.62 -16.79
CA LYS A 20 -17.19 14.82 -17.92
C LYS A 20 -16.29 13.62 -18.24
N PRO A 21 -16.84 12.40 -18.37
CA PRO A 21 -16.03 11.20 -18.57
C PRO A 21 -15.28 11.25 -19.91
N LEU A 22 -13.96 11.09 -19.87
CA LEU A 22 -13.11 10.91 -21.05
C LEU A 22 -13.05 9.43 -21.41
N ILE A 23 -13.49 9.07 -22.62
CA ILE A 23 -13.43 7.70 -23.14
C ILE A 23 -12.24 7.59 -24.09
N ILE A 24 -11.27 6.74 -23.76
CA ILE A 24 -10.12 6.44 -24.59
C ILE A 24 -10.27 5.01 -25.13
N ARG A 25 -10.29 4.86 -26.46
CA ARG A 25 -10.31 3.55 -27.11
C ARG A 25 -8.89 3.06 -27.29
N LEU A 26 -8.63 1.83 -26.86
CA LEU A 26 -7.32 1.18 -26.90
C LEU A 26 -7.47 -0.20 -27.53
N SER A 27 -6.50 -0.57 -28.38
CA SER A 27 -6.32 -1.95 -28.80
C SER A 27 -5.92 -2.85 -27.62
N ALA A 28 -6.01 -4.17 -27.81
CA ALA A 28 -5.64 -5.14 -26.78
C ALA A 28 -4.17 -4.97 -26.34
N LYS A 29 -3.27 -4.76 -27.30
CA LYS A 29 -1.83 -4.58 -27.05
C LYS A 29 -1.54 -3.29 -26.28
N GLU A 30 -2.18 -2.18 -26.63
CA GLU A 30 -2.02 -0.90 -25.92
C GLU A 30 -2.54 -0.97 -24.48
N ARG A 31 -3.65 -1.71 -24.27
CA ARG A 31 -4.20 -1.92 -22.93
C ARG A 31 -3.24 -2.67 -22.02
N GLU A 32 -2.57 -3.69 -22.55
CA GLU A 32 -1.57 -4.47 -21.81
C GLU A 32 -0.35 -3.62 -21.45
N ILE A 33 0.15 -2.81 -22.39
CA ILE A 33 1.25 -1.86 -22.15
C ILE A 33 0.89 -0.88 -21.04
N ILE A 34 -0.33 -0.31 -21.04
CA ILE A 34 -0.77 0.62 -20.00
C ILE A 34 -0.88 -0.08 -18.65
N LYS A 35 -1.33 -1.34 -18.63
CA LYS A 35 -1.43 -2.12 -17.40
C LYS A 35 -0.06 -2.38 -16.78
N SER A 36 0.93 -2.83 -17.57
CA SER A 36 2.30 -3.05 -17.07
C SER A 36 2.91 -1.75 -16.55
N LYS A 37 2.80 -0.64 -17.30
CA LYS A 37 3.29 0.68 -16.84
C LYS A 37 2.60 1.17 -15.58
N CYS A 38 1.31 0.90 -15.43
CA CYS A 38 0.54 1.24 -14.24
C CYS A 38 1.05 0.47 -13.01
N GLU A 39 1.31 -0.82 -13.16
CA GLU A 39 1.84 -1.68 -12.09
C GLU A 39 3.28 -1.30 -11.70
N GLU A 40 4.15 -1.08 -12.69
CA GLU A 40 5.54 -0.62 -12.48
C GLU A 40 5.59 0.72 -11.76
N ALA A 41 4.71 1.66 -12.12
CA ALA A 41 4.64 2.96 -11.48
C ALA A 41 3.91 2.94 -10.12
N GLY A 42 3.44 1.78 -9.65
CA GLY A 42 2.81 1.60 -8.33
C GLY A 42 1.36 2.11 -8.24
N TYR A 43 0.67 2.27 -9.37
CA TYR A 43 -0.72 2.72 -9.41
C TYR A 43 -1.68 1.53 -9.31
N GLN A 44 -2.71 1.66 -8.47
CA GLN A 44 -3.77 0.63 -8.34
C GLN A 44 -4.82 0.68 -9.46
N ALA A 45 -4.98 1.84 -10.11
CA ALA A 45 -6.00 2.04 -11.13
C ALA A 45 -5.41 2.76 -12.34
N ALA A 46 -5.63 2.21 -13.54
CA ALA A 46 -5.15 2.78 -14.80
C ALA A 46 -5.65 4.22 -15.04
N GLY A 47 -6.88 4.55 -14.60
CA GLY A 47 -7.41 5.90 -14.72
C GLY A 47 -6.64 6.93 -13.89
N ALA A 48 -6.10 6.55 -12.73
CA ALA A 48 -5.25 7.42 -11.93
C ALA A 48 -3.88 7.61 -12.59
N PHE A 49 -3.32 6.54 -13.16
CA PHE A 49 -2.08 6.60 -13.93
C PHE A 49 -2.21 7.53 -15.15
N VAL A 50 -3.26 7.34 -15.96
CA VAL A 50 -3.50 8.16 -17.16
C VAL A 50 -3.75 9.62 -16.78
N ARG A 51 -4.52 9.89 -15.73
CA ARG A 51 -4.75 11.26 -15.24
C ARG A 51 -3.44 11.94 -14.83
N ASP A 52 -2.66 11.29 -13.96
CA ASP A 52 -1.42 11.87 -13.47
C ASP A 52 -0.41 12.07 -14.61
N PHE A 53 -0.38 11.14 -15.58
CA PHE A 53 0.42 11.26 -16.79
C PHE A 53 -0.02 12.44 -17.68
N LEU A 54 -1.32 12.64 -17.90
CA LEU A 54 -1.84 13.75 -18.70
C LEU A 54 -1.58 15.11 -18.05
N ILE A 55 -1.63 15.19 -16.72
CA ILE A 55 -1.39 16.45 -15.98
C ILE A 55 0.11 16.81 -15.96
N HIS A 56 0.97 15.83 -15.68
CA HIS A 56 2.39 16.10 -15.40
C HIS A 56 3.32 15.74 -16.55
N SER A 57 2.82 15.09 -17.61
CA SER A 57 3.60 14.55 -18.74
C SER A 57 4.76 13.63 -18.33
N LYS A 58 4.76 13.18 -17.07
CA LYS A 58 5.76 12.29 -16.48
C LYS A 58 5.06 11.33 -15.53
N ALA A 59 5.40 10.05 -15.63
CA ALA A 59 4.96 9.07 -14.64
C ALA A 59 5.70 9.33 -13.33
N LEU A 60 5.01 9.90 -12.33
CA LEU A 60 5.52 9.95 -10.97
C LEU A 60 5.48 8.52 -10.42
N GLY A 61 6.65 7.89 -10.30
CA GLY A 61 6.77 6.56 -9.70
C GLY A 61 6.28 6.61 -8.26
N LYS A 62 5.14 5.97 -7.98
CA LYS A 62 4.67 5.79 -6.60
C LYS A 62 5.45 4.59 -6.06
N VAL A 63 6.32 4.84 -5.08
CA VAL A 63 7.04 3.75 -4.40
C VAL A 63 6.00 2.93 -3.63
N ARG A 64 5.60 1.79 -4.20
CA ARG A 64 4.75 0.84 -3.49
C ARG A 64 5.64 0.06 -2.53
N ILE A 65 5.56 0.40 -1.25
CA ILE A 65 6.20 -0.38 -0.19
C ILE A 65 5.28 -1.57 0.11
N PRO A 66 5.70 -2.83 -0.15
CA PRO A 66 4.91 -3.99 0.24
C PRO A 66 4.67 -4.00 1.75
N LEU A 67 3.47 -4.43 2.18
CA LEU A 67 3.15 -4.54 3.61
C LEU A 67 4.13 -5.45 4.36
N THR A 68 4.68 -6.45 3.68
CA THR A 68 5.72 -7.35 4.21
C THR A 68 6.98 -6.61 4.62
N HIS A 69 7.40 -5.59 3.85
CA HIS A 69 8.57 -4.78 4.19
C HIS A 69 8.31 -3.90 5.43
N ILE A 70 7.09 -3.39 5.58
CA ILE A 70 6.67 -2.62 6.76
C ILE A 70 6.67 -3.53 8.00
N GLN A 71 6.11 -4.74 7.88
CA GLN A 71 6.10 -5.73 8.96
C GLN A 71 7.52 -6.11 9.39
N LEU A 72 8.42 -6.37 8.43
CA LEU A 72 9.82 -6.64 8.73
C LEU A 72 10.49 -5.47 9.47
N SER A 73 10.24 -4.24 9.03
CA SER A 73 10.79 -3.05 9.69
C SER A 73 10.31 -2.90 11.14
N LEU A 74 9.04 -3.20 11.43
CA LEU A 74 8.50 -3.17 12.79
C LEU A 74 9.13 -4.23 13.69
N GLU A 75 9.34 -5.44 13.19
CA GLU A 75 9.97 -6.52 13.96
C GLU A 75 11.46 -6.21 14.23
N LEU A 76 12.19 -5.65 13.25
CA LEU A 76 13.55 -5.16 13.46
C LEU A 76 13.62 -4.03 14.48
N GLN A 77 12.66 -3.09 14.45
CA GLN A 77 12.57 -2.03 15.46
C GLN A 77 12.33 -2.60 16.86
N ARG A 78 11.51 -3.65 17.00
CA ARG A 78 11.30 -4.34 18.27
C ARG A 78 12.62 -4.92 18.80
N ILE A 79 13.38 -5.62 17.96
CA ILE A 79 14.70 -6.18 18.34
C ILE A 79 15.67 -5.09 18.76
N ALA A 80 15.78 -4.01 17.97
CA ALA A 80 16.61 -2.87 18.33
C ALA A 80 16.20 -2.26 19.69
N GLY A 81 14.90 -2.24 19.99
CA GLY A 81 14.37 -1.85 21.28
C GLY A 81 14.80 -2.76 22.43
N LEU A 82 14.84 -4.09 22.23
CA LEU A 82 15.32 -5.04 23.24
C LEU A 82 16.82 -4.88 23.50
N LEU A 83 17.61 -4.70 22.44
CA LEU A 83 19.05 -4.43 22.54
C LEU A 83 19.33 -3.12 23.29
N ASN A 84 18.61 -2.05 22.96
CA ASN A 84 18.77 -0.75 23.62
C ASN A 84 18.38 -0.77 25.11
N LYS A 85 17.48 -1.68 25.51
CA LYS A 85 17.11 -1.87 26.92
C LYS A 85 18.12 -2.72 27.70
N GLY A 86 19.12 -3.28 27.03
CA GLY A 86 20.10 -4.19 27.65
C GLY A 86 19.50 -5.53 28.06
N GLU A 87 18.43 -5.98 27.38
CA GLU A 87 17.87 -7.31 27.63
C GLU A 87 18.89 -8.41 27.28
N GLY A 88 18.74 -9.57 27.92
CA GLY A 88 19.68 -10.68 27.77
C GLY A 88 19.77 -11.14 26.33
N LEU A 89 21.00 -11.42 25.87
CA LEU A 89 21.29 -11.91 24.51
C LEU A 89 20.43 -13.13 24.13
N GLU A 90 20.15 -14.02 25.09
CA GLU A 90 19.29 -15.19 24.89
C GLU A 90 17.85 -14.82 24.49
N GLN A 91 17.27 -13.77 25.09
CA GLN A 91 15.92 -13.31 24.78
C GLN A 91 15.85 -12.70 23.37
N VAL A 92 16.88 -11.92 23.01
CA VAL A 92 16.99 -11.34 21.65
C VAL A 92 17.11 -12.43 20.59
N ILE A 93 17.92 -13.46 20.85
CA ILE A 93 18.07 -14.60 19.94
C ILE A 93 16.74 -15.36 19.79
N GLN A 94 16.00 -15.59 20.88
CA GLN A 94 14.70 -16.24 20.81
C GLN A 94 13.68 -15.45 19.98
N GLU A 95 13.61 -14.13 20.15
CA GLU A 95 12.72 -13.27 19.35
C GLU A 95 13.11 -13.26 17.87
N LEU A 96 14.42 -13.27 17.55
CA LEU A 96 14.91 -13.43 16.18
C LEU A 96 14.47 -14.76 15.56
N PHE A 97 14.55 -15.87 16.30
CA PHE A 97 14.06 -17.17 15.84
C PHE A 97 12.55 -17.16 15.57
N LYS A 98 11.75 -16.54 16.45
CA LYS A 98 10.29 -16.41 16.24
C LYS A 98 9.97 -15.61 14.99
N ILE A 99 10.65 -14.48 14.78
CA ILE A 99 10.50 -13.65 13.58
C ILE A 99 10.87 -14.45 12.33
N ASN A 100 11.99 -15.18 12.37
CA ASN A 100 12.45 -16.02 11.27
C ASN A 100 11.42 -17.11 10.92
N ASN A 101 10.92 -17.85 11.90
CA ASN A 101 9.94 -18.91 11.68
C ASN A 101 8.61 -18.36 11.16
N ARG A 102 8.19 -17.20 11.64
CA ARG A 102 6.97 -16.52 11.16
C ARG A 102 7.09 -16.00 9.72
N LEU A 103 8.27 -15.55 9.32
CA LEU A 103 8.50 -14.95 8.00
C LEU A 103 8.92 -15.98 6.93
N LEU A 104 9.70 -16.99 7.29
CA LEU A 104 10.24 -18.00 6.36
C LEU A 104 9.50 -19.35 6.43
N GLY A 105 8.62 -19.57 7.42
CA GLY A 105 7.80 -20.77 7.49
C GLY A 105 8.55 -22.09 7.70
N ILE A 106 9.83 -22.07 8.10
CA ILE A 106 10.63 -23.29 8.35
C ILE A 106 10.33 -23.86 9.76
N GLY A 107 9.06 -23.93 10.11
CA GLY A 107 8.64 -24.26 11.48
C GLY A 107 7.26 -24.87 11.57
N GLU A 108 6.87 -25.67 10.57
CA GLU A 108 6.07 -26.90 10.70
C GLU A 108 6.55 -27.91 9.65
#